data_AF-A0AAV3AAG4-F1
#
_entry.id   AF-A0AAV3AAG4-F1
#
_cell.length_a   1.000
_cell.length_b   1.000
_cell.length_c   1.000
_cell.angle_alpha   90.00
_cell.angle_beta   90.00
_cell.angle_gamma   90.00
#
_symmetry.space_group_name_H-M   'P 1'
#
loop_
_entity.id
_entity.type
_entity.pdbx_description
1 polymer ?
#
loop_
_entity_poly.entity_id
_entity_poly.type
_entity_poly.pdbx_seq_one_letter_code
_entity_poly.pdbx_strand_id
1 'polypeptide(L)'
;MNEDGGMGHKREACKEDGNKHSTFWLLASACLFLTAYAVHLFKENIHWIWADNKHYVMGYFITVGLMSFLTCYRHGPLSSERSIALFTWTIQIIACFLIYFGLAISEVALAIIAGLFSFKGLYYSLKVLHYLKRLIIRRKPVVKLLTEEEYREQAEIETAKALEELRDFCYSPDFDSWLAISRLSSPKRFAEFILGSNHVSSDEASEHEEQYGLGSIFLEEQLFFQGQESPNSQQMESVPAENERAEDHLNGFNRADSENNGLLH
;
A
#
# COMPACT_ATOMS: atom_id res chain seq x y z
N MET A 1 -71.50 20.30 60.27
CA MET A 1 -70.93 19.58 61.42
C MET A 1 -71.02 18.10 61.08
N ASN A 2 -69.95 17.53 60.54
CA ASN A 2 -69.63 16.09 60.45
C ASN A 2 -68.36 15.97 59.59
N GLU A 3 -67.21 16.31 60.19
CA GLU A 3 -65.87 16.25 59.56
C GLU A 3 -65.02 15.08 60.08
N ASP A 4 -65.58 14.08 60.76
CA ASP A 4 -64.77 13.03 61.41
C ASP A 4 -64.54 11.75 60.58
N GLY A 5 -65.09 11.65 59.36
CA GLY A 5 -64.97 10.46 58.51
C GLY A 5 -63.67 10.35 57.68
N GLY A 6 -62.95 11.46 57.48
CA GLY A 6 -61.81 11.50 56.54
C GLY A 6 -60.47 11.04 57.10
N MET A 7 -60.34 10.93 58.43
CA MET A 7 -59.05 10.72 59.09
C MET A 7 -58.72 9.23 59.36
N GLY A 8 -59.72 8.34 59.31
CA GLY A 8 -59.56 6.89 59.44
C GLY A 8 -59.09 6.23 58.14
N HIS A 9 -59.71 6.58 57.01
CA HIS A 9 -59.41 5.98 55.71
C HIS A 9 -58.00 6.32 55.19
N LYS A 10 -57.46 7.50 55.52
CA LYS A 10 -56.04 7.85 55.24
C LYS A 10 -55.05 7.07 56.10
N ARG A 11 -55.42 6.70 57.33
CA ARG A 11 -54.57 5.90 58.22
C ARG A 11 -54.50 4.44 57.80
N GLU A 12 -55.59 3.88 57.29
CA GLU A 12 -55.60 2.51 56.74
C GLU A 12 -54.85 2.44 55.41
N ALA A 13 -55.07 3.37 54.47
CA ALA A 13 -54.31 3.43 53.23
C ALA A 13 -52.78 3.62 53.46
N CYS A 14 -52.39 4.50 54.39
CA CYS A 14 -50.98 4.73 54.72
C CYS A 14 -50.34 3.53 55.44
N LYS A 15 -51.12 2.78 56.24
CA LYS A 15 -50.65 1.55 56.90
C LYS A 15 -50.54 0.37 55.92
N GLU A 16 -51.42 0.31 54.92
CA GLU A 16 -51.36 -0.68 53.86
C GLU A 16 -50.19 -0.42 52.90
N ASP A 17 -49.91 0.85 52.58
CA ASP A 17 -48.76 1.24 51.74
C ASP A 17 -47.41 1.06 52.45
N GLY A 18 -47.36 1.29 53.78
CA GLY A 18 -46.18 0.96 54.60
C GLY A 18 -45.91 -0.55 54.70
N ASN A 19 -46.96 -1.38 54.74
CA ASN A 19 -46.81 -2.84 54.82
C ASN A 19 -46.37 -3.45 53.48
N LYS A 20 -46.84 -2.92 52.34
CA LYS A 20 -46.42 -3.37 50.98
C LYS A 20 -44.93 -3.16 50.72
N HIS A 21 -44.37 -2.03 51.15
CA HIS A 21 -42.94 -1.77 51.03
C HIS A 21 -42.15 -2.73 51.93
N SER A 22 -42.59 -2.95 53.16
CA SER A 22 -41.94 -3.89 54.10
C SER A 22 -41.93 -5.34 53.60
N THR A 23 -43.06 -5.84 53.05
CA THR A 23 -43.12 -7.19 52.48
C THR A 23 -42.28 -7.33 51.22
N PHE A 24 -42.18 -6.30 50.38
CA PHE A 24 -41.28 -6.30 49.22
C PHE A 24 -39.80 -6.38 49.64
N TRP A 25 -39.37 -5.62 50.65
CA TRP A 25 -38.01 -5.70 51.17
C TRP A 25 -37.69 -7.04 51.83
N LEU A 26 -38.67 -7.66 52.50
CA LEU A 26 -38.53 -9.00 53.07
C LEU A 26 -38.43 -10.09 51.99
N LEU A 27 -39.22 -9.99 50.91
CA LEU A 27 -39.11 -10.90 49.76
C LEU A 27 -37.78 -10.71 49.02
N ALA A 28 -37.34 -9.46 48.84
CA ALA A 28 -36.06 -9.14 48.24
C ALA A 28 -34.91 -9.69 49.08
N SER A 29 -34.93 -9.50 50.41
CA SER A 29 -33.90 -10.06 51.28
C SER A 29 -33.92 -11.58 51.29
N ALA A 30 -35.09 -12.21 51.37
CA ALA A 30 -35.23 -13.66 51.31
C ALA A 30 -34.72 -14.24 49.98
N CYS A 31 -35.00 -13.55 48.86
CA CYS A 31 -34.47 -13.91 47.55
C CYS A 31 -32.94 -13.78 47.52
N LEU A 32 -32.38 -12.70 48.06
CA LEU A 32 -30.92 -12.52 48.16
C LEU A 32 -30.27 -13.61 49.01
N PHE A 33 -30.82 -13.92 50.19
CA PHE A 33 -30.32 -15.02 51.02
C PHE A 33 -30.46 -16.38 50.35
N LEU A 34 -31.56 -16.63 49.63
CA LEU A 34 -31.76 -17.87 48.86
C LEU A 34 -30.75 -17.99 47.71
N THR A 35 -30.47 -16.91 46.98
CA THR A 35 -29.44 -16.90 45.94
C THR A 35 -28.04 -17.08 46.52
N ALA A 36 -27.71 -16.43 47.64
CA ALA A 36 -26.43 -16.58 48.31
C ALA A 36 -26.24 -18.02 48.85
N TYR A 37 -27.30 -18.60 49.43
CA TYR A 37 -27.30 -19.99 49.89
C TYR A 37 -27.17 -20.97 48.72
N ALA A 38 -27.87 -20.74 47.60
CA ALA A 38 -27.72 -21.53 46.39
C ALA A 38 -26.28 -21.44 45.85
N VAL A 39 -25.67 -20.25 45.82
CA VAL A 39 -24.27 -20.06 45.40
C VAL A 39 -23.30 -20.77 46.33
N HIS A 40 -23.54 -20.72 47.65
CA HIS A 40 -22.74 -21.44 48.63
C HIS A 40 -22.83 -22.96 48.42
N LEU A 41 -24.06 -23.48 48.27
CA LEU A 41 -24.32 -24.89 48.00
C LEU A 41 -23.68 -25.35 46.68
N PHE A 42 -23.77 -24.52 45.64
CA PHE A 42 -23.12 -24.76 44.36
C PHE A 42 -21.61 -24.83 44.53
N LYS A 43 -20.99 -23.87 45.24
CA LYS A 43 -19.54 -23.82 45.42
C LYS A 43 -19.00 -25.04 46.17
N GLU A 44 -19.70 -25.47 47.21
CA GLU A 44 -19.29 -26.58 48.07
C GLU A 44 -19.47 -27.94 47.36
N ASN A 45 -20.55 -28.10 46.61
CA ASN A 45 -20.84 -29.36 45.91
C ASN A 45 -20.26 -29.44 44.49
N ILE A 46 -19.80 -28.33 43.88
CA ILE A 46 -19.23 -28.32 42.52
C ILE A 46 -18.05 -29.27 42.40
N HIS A 47 -17.19 -29.31 43.43
CA HIS A 47 -16.00 -30.14 43.39
C HIS A 47 -16.36 -31.63 43.40
N TRP A 48 -17.37 -32.02 44.17
CA TRP A 48 -17.82 -33.42 44.25
C TRP A 48 -18.58 -33.85 42.99
N ILE A 49 -19.50 -33.00 42.50
CA ILE A 49 -20.29 -33.25 41.27
C ILE A 49 -19.38 -33.31 40.04
N TRP A 50 -18.36 -32.46 39.96
CA TRP A 50 -17.42 -32.42 38.85
C TRP A 50 -16.45 -33.60 38.87
N ALA A 51 -16.04 -34.08 40.05
CA ALA A 51 -15.15 -35.23 40.18
C ALA A 51 -15.84 -36.56 39.81
N ASP A 52 -17.08 -36.76 40.26
CA ASP A 52 -17.77 -38.04 40.10
C ASP A 52 -18.41 -38.21 38.71
N ASN A 53 -18.88 -37.13 38.08
CA ASN A 53 -19.66 -37.20 36.83
C ASN A 53 -19.32 -36.11 35.79
N LYS A 54 -18.03 -35.84 35.58
CA LYS A 54 -17.52 -34.83 34.63
C LYS A 54 -18.18 -34.87 33.24
N HIS A 55 -18.46 -36.04 32.70
CA HIS A 55 -19.02 -36.19 31.34
C HIS A 55 -20.48 -35.73 31.26
N TYR A 56 -21.30 -36.01 32.28
CA TYR A 56 -22.70 -35.60 32.33
C TYR A 56 -22.85 -34.09 32.53
N VAL A 57 -22.02 -33.51 33.41
CA VAL A 57 -21.98 -32.07 33.66
C VAL A 57 -21.62 -31.32 32.38
N MET A 58 -20.58 -31.78 31.67
CA MET A 58 -20.19 -31.19 30.38
C MET A 58 -21.28 -31.34 29.31
N GLY A 59 -21.91 -32.52 29.22
CA GLY A 59 -23.05 -32.74 28.34
C GLY A 59 -24.22 -31.79 28.61
N TYR A 60 -24.52 -31.50 29.88
CA TYR A 60 -25.54 -30.54 30.27
C TYR A 60 -25.22 -29.11 29.80
N PHE A 61 -23.99 -28.63 30.02
CA PHE A 61 -23.58 -27.30 29.56
C PHE A 61 -23.61 -27.18 28.02
N ILE A 62 -23.19 -28.23 27.31
CA ILE A 62 -23.23 -28.28 25.84
C ILE A 62 -24.68 -28.24 25.35
N THR A 63 -25.56 -29.06 25.91
CA THR A 63 -26.95 -29.14 25.47
C THR A 63 -27.73 -27.87 25.77
N VAL A 64 -27.57 -27.29 26.96
CA VAL A 64 -28.19 -26.00 27.32
C VAL A 64 -27.61 -24.85 26.48
N GLY A 65 -26.31 -24.85 26.21
CA GLY A 65 -25.67 -23.89 25.31
C GLY A 65 -26.20 -23.98 23.88
N LEU A 66 -26.35 -25.19 23.34
CA LEU A 66 -26.94 -25.44 22.03
C LEU A 66 -28.41 -25.05 21.99
N MET A 67 -29.20 -25.39 23.01
CA MET A 67 -30.64 -25.03 23.08
C MET A 67 -30.84 -23.53 23.18
N SER A 68 -30.03 -22.84 23.98
CA SER A 68 -30.05 -21.37 24.06
C SER A 68 -29.67 -20.76 22.72
N PHE A 69 -28.62 -21.29 22.08
CA PHE A 69 -28.21 -20.86 20.76
C PHE A 69 -29.30 -21.09 19.71
N LEU A 70 -29.96 -22.25 19.72
CA LEU A 70 -31.04 -22.61 18.78
C LEU A 70 -32.28 -21.74 19.00
N THR A 71 -32.56 -21.40 20.26
CA THR A 71 -33.65 -20.50 20.62
C THR A 71 -33.37 -19.08 20.14
N CYS A 72 -32.12 -18.59 20.29
CA CYS A 72 -31.67 -17.32 19.73
C CYS A 72 -31.73 -17.32 18.19
N TYR A 73 -31.40 -18.44 17.55
CA TYR A 73 -31.48 -18.60 16.10
C TYR A 73 -32.93 -18.61 15.60
N ARG A 74 -33.85 -19.21 16.37
CA ARG A 74 -35.28 -19.30 16.02
C ARG A 74 -36.00 -17.95 16.16
N HIS A 75 -35.58 -17.08 17.08
CA HIS A 75 -36.23 -15.81 17.38
C HIS A 75 -35.83 -14.64 16.48
N GLY A 76 -34.88 -14.81 15.57
CA GLY A 76 -34.63 -13.80 14.53
C GLY A 76 -33.50 -14.17 13.58
N PRO A 77 -33.65 -13.89 12.27
CA PRO A 77 -32.60 -14.15 11.30
C PRO A 77 -31.44 -13.18 11.53
N LEU A 78 -30.32 -13.72 12.00
CA LEU A 78 -29.03 -13.06 12.14
C LEU A 78 -28.46 -12.75 10.74
N SER A 79 -29.03 -11.76 10.06
CA SER A 79 -28.78 -11.43 8.65
C SER A 79 -27.45 -10.71 8.40
N SER A 80 -26.65 -10.43 9.43
CA SER A 80 -25.34 -9.80 9.25
C SER A 80 -24.26 -10.85 8.95
N GLU A 81 -23.38 -10.58 7.99
CA GLU A 81 -22.23 -11.46 7.70
C GLU A 81 -21.37 -11.71 8.95
N ARG A 82 -21.30 -10.72 9.84
CA ARG A 82 -20.57 -10.80 11.12
C ARG A 82 -21.18 -11.82 12.06
N SER A 83 -22.50 -11.86 12.20
CA SER A 83 -23.17 -12.86 13.06
C SER A 83 -23.06 -14.28 12.53
N ILE A 84 -23.07 -14.46 11.21
CA ILE A 84 -22.85 -15.77 10.57
C ILE A 84 -21.41 -16.24 10.80
N ALA A 85 -20.44 -15.34 10.65
CA ALA A 85 -19.05 -15.64 10.95
C ALA A 85 -18.89 -16.04 12.43
N LEU A 86 -19.36 -15.21 13.36
CA LEU A 86 -19.30 -15.50 14.80
C LEU A 86 -19.93 -16.85 15.14
N PHE A 87 -21.11 -17.15 14.57
CA PHE A 87 -21.75 -18.43 14.77
C PHE A 87 -20.88 -19.59 14.28
N THR A 88 -20.32 -19.48 13.07
CA THR A 88 -19.42 -20.48 12.51
C THR A 88 -18.21 -20.71 13.42
N TRP A 89 -17.61 -19.64 13.96
CA TRP A 89 -16.52 -19.73 14.94
C TRP A 89 -16.97 -20.41 16.24
N THR A 90 -18.15 -20.08 16.77
CA THR A 90 -18.66 -20.70 18.01
C THR A 90 -18.93 -22.19 17.84
N ILE A 91 -19.56 -22.63 16.73
CA ILE A 91 -19.78 -24.05 16.47
C ILE A 91 -18.44 -24.78 16.32
N GLN A 92 -17.46 -24.18 15.63
CA GLN A 92 -16.15 -24.80 15.46
C GLN A 92 -15.42 -24.95 16.79
N ILE A 93 -15.48 -23.93 17.66
CA ILE A 93 -14.93 -24.01 19.02
C ILE A 93 -15.65 -25.11 19.81
N ILE A 94 -16.98 -25.11 19.82
CA ILE A 94 -17.78 -26.14 20.50
C ILE A 94 -17.44 -27.54 19.98
N ALA A 95 -17.31 -27.73 18.66
CA ALA A 95 -16.93 -28.99 18.06
C ALA A 95 -15.52 -29.44 18.48
N CYS A 96 -14.53 -28.55 18.49
CA CYS A 96 -13.18 -28.85 19.00
C CYS A 96 -13.21 -29.23 20.48
N PHE A 97 -14.00 -28.53 21.29
CA PHE A 97 -14.22 -28.86 22.69
C PHE A 97 -14.85 -30.25 22.84
N LEU A 98 -15.90 -30.58 22.07
CA LEU A 98 -16.51 -31.91 22.09
C LEU A 98 -15.53 -33.01 21.68
N ILE A 99 -14.70 -32.77 20.66
CA ILE A 99 -13.68 -33.73 20.22
C ILE A 99 -12.63 -33.96 21.33
N TYR A 100 -12.18 -32.88 21.98
CA TYR A 100 -11.23 -32.95 23.08
C TYR A 100 -11.77 -33.74 24.28
N PHE A 101 -13.04 -33.52 24.64
CA PHE A 101 -13.65 -34.19 25.80
C PHE A 101 -14.26 -35.56 25.50
N GLY A 102 -14.59 -35.86 24.23
CA GLY A 102 -15.21 -37.11 23.79
C GLY A 102 -14.22 -38.24 23.53
N LEU A 103 -12.94 -37.92 23.35
CA LEU A 103 -11.88 -38.92 23.15
C LEU A 103 -11.20 -39.22 24.49
N ALA A 104 -11.19 -40.50 24.88
CA ALA A 104 -10.57 -40.96 26.12
C ALA A 104 -9.04 -40.78 26.14
N ILE A 105 -8.42 -40.62 24.97
CA ILE A 105 -6.97 -40.45 24.79
C ILE A 105 -6.70 -39.01 24.33
N SER A 106 -6.08 -38.21 25.21
CA SER A 106 -5.77 -36.78 24.96
C SER A 106 -4.90 -36.56 23.73
N GLU A 107 -3.93 -37.45 23.51
CA GLU A 107 -2.98 -37.36 22.39
C GLU A 107 -3.67 -37.47 21.02
N VAL A 108 -4.63 -38.39 20.90
CA VAL A 108 -5.38 -38.60 19.65
C VAL A 108 -6.31 -37.42 19.40
N ALA A 109 -6.91 -36.86 20.45
CA ALA A 109 -7.77 -35.70 20.33
C ALA A 109 -7.01 -34.46 19.84
N LEU A 110 -5.82 -34.21 20.39
CA LEU A 110 -4.96 -33.10 19.96
C LEU A 110 -4.47 -33.29 18.52
N ALA A 111 -4.12 -34.52 18.11
CA ALA A 111 -3.72 -34.81 16.74
C ALA A 111 -4.85 -34.52 15.73
N ILE A 112 -6.10 -34.87 16.07
CA ILE A 112 -7.27 -34.61 15.22
C ILE A 112 -7.54 -33.10 15.12
N ILE A 113 -7.51 -32.37 16.24
CA ILE A 113 -7.70 -30.91 16.26
C ILE A 113 -6.59 -30.20 15.46
N ALA A 114 -5.34 -30.60 15.66
CA ALA A 114 -4.19 -30.07 14.92
C ALA A 114 -4.29 -30.39 13.42
N GLY A 115 -4.74 -31.59 13.05
CA GLY A 115 -4.99 -31.97 11.66
C GLY A 115 -6.05 -31.10 11.00
N LEU A 116 -7.21 -30.90 11.64
CA LEU A 116 -8.29 -30.05 11.14
C LEU A 116 -7.85 -28.59 10.93
N PHE A 117 -7.07 -28.05 11.88
CA PHE A 117 -6.51 -26.70 11.77
C PHE A 117 -5.48 -26.62 10.62
N SER A 118 -4.66 -27.66 10.48
CA SER A 118 -3.64 -27.74 9.44
C SER A 118 -4.24 -27.81 8.04
N PHE A 119 -5.31 -28.57 7.80
CA PHE A 119 -5.93 -28.63 6.46
C PHE A 119 -6.52 -27.29 6.02
N LYS A 120 -7.20 -26.57 6.94
CA LYS A 120 -7.83 -25.28 6.64
C LYS A 120 -6.78 -24.16 6.54
N GLY A 121 -5.77 -24.20 7.42
CA GLY A 121 -4.63 -23.30 7.39
C GLY A 121 -3.76 -23.50 6.16
N LEU A 122 -3.47 -24.73 5.77
CA LEU A 122 -2.65 -25.08 4.61
C LEU A 122 -3.29 -24.57 3.31
N TYR A 123 -4.61 -24.73 3.13
CA TYR A 123 -5.31 -24.20 1.95
C TYR A 123 -5.17 -22.66 1.84
N TYR A 124 -5.30 -21.95 2.96
CA TYR A 124 -5.14 -20.49 2.99
C TYR A 124 -3.68 -20.07 2.76
N SER A 125 -2.74 -20.72 3.44
CA SER A 125 -1.30 -20.48 3.30
C SER A 125 -0.81 -20.74 1.87
N LEU A 126 -1.33 -21.76 1.18
CA LEU A 126 -1.01 -22.01 -0.23
C LEU A 126 -1.49 -20.89 -1.17
N LYS A 127 -2.67 -20.31 -0.93
CA LYS A 127 -3.16 -19.15 -1.69
C LYS A 127 -2.30 -17.91 -1.47
N VAL A 128 -1.93 -17.65 -0.22
CA VAL A 128 -1.05 -16.52 0.14
C VAL A 128 0.33 -16.71 -0.49
N LEU A 129 0.91 -17.91 -0.42
CA LEU A 129 2.19 -18.23 -1.05
C LEU A 129 2.14 -18.06 -2.57
N HIS A 130 1.06 -18.50 -3.23
CA HIS A 130 0.86 -18.29 -4.66
C HIS A 130 0.78 -16.79 -5.00
N TYR A 131 0.06 -16.01 -4.20
CA TYR A 131 -0.05 -14.56 -4.38
C TYR A 131 1.30 -13.85 -4.20
N LEU A 132 2.06 -14.19 -3.16
CA LEU A 132 3.41 -13.67 -2.93
C LEU A 132 4.37 -14.08 -4.05
N LYS A 133 4.34 -15.34 -4.49
CA LYS A 133 5.14 -15.81 -5.63
C LYS A 133 4.82 -15.01 -6.89
N ARG A 134 3.53 -14.78 -7.17
CA ARG A 134 3.08 -13.94 -8.29
C ARG A 134 3.52 -12.49 -8.14
N LEU A 135 3.49 -11.93 -6.94
CA LEU A 135 3.95 -10.57 -6.65
C LEU A 135 5.47 -10.42 -6.84
N ILE A 136 6.25 -11.41 -6.40
CA ILE A 136 7.71 -11.45 -6.56
C ILE A 136 8.09 -11.56 -8.04
N ILE A 137 7.37 -12.40 -8.80
CA ILE A 137 7.56 -12.53 -10.26
C ILE A 137 7.18 -11.24 -11.00
N ARG A 138 6.14 -10.53 -10.56
CA ARG A 138 5.72 -9.25 -11.16
C ARG A 138 6.60 -8.06 -10.78
N ARG A 139 7.33 -8.13 -9.67
CA ARG A 139 8.16 -7.01 -9.17
C ARG A 139 9.47 -6.80 -9.93
N LYS A 140 9.84 -7.68 -10.86
CA LYS A 140 11.03 -7.50 -11.71
C LYS A 140 10.65 -7.20 -13.17
N PRO A 141 10.11 -6.02 -13.51
CA PRO A 141 10.43 -5.47 -14.82
C PRO A 141 11.90 -5.05 -14.75
N VAL A 142 12.77 -5.82 -15.39
CA VAL A 142 14.12 -5.35 -15.65
C VAL A 142 13.94 -4.15 -16.58
N VAL A 143 14.13 -2.94 -16.07
CA VAL A 143 14.05 -1.72 -16.88
C VAL A 143 15.27 -1.76 -17.80
N LYS A 144 15.09 -2.31 -19.00
CA LYS A 144 16.10 -2.22 -20.05
C LYS A 144 16.14 -0.75 -20.45
N LEU A 145 17.23 -0.07 -20.15
CA LEU A 145 17.49 1.27 -20.69
C LEU A 145 17.48 1.11 -22.22
N LEU A 146 16.58 1.84 -22.88
CA LEU A 146 16.53 1.91 -24.33
C LEU A 146 17.86 2.50 -24.82
N THR A 147 18.37 2.01 -25.96
CA THR A 147 19.49 2.70 -26.61
C THR A 147 19.01 4.05 -27.13
N GLU A 148 19.93 5.00 -27.33
CA GLU A 148 19.59 6.33 -27.87
C GLU A 148 18.83 6.21 -29.20
N GLU A 149 19.26 5.29 -30.07
CA GLU A 149 18.58 5.06 -31.35
C GLU A 149 17.17 4.48 -31.20
N GLU A 150 16.98 3.49 -30.31
CA GLU A 150 15.63 2.94 -30.03
C GLU A 150 14.71 4.04 -29.45
N TYR A 151 15.26 4.98 -28.66
CA TYR A 151 14.52 6.11 -28.11
C TYR A 151 14.13 7.12 -29.19
N ARG A 152 15.04 7.45 -30.11
CA ARG A 152 14.77 8.33 -31.25
C ARG A 152 13.68 7.77 -32.17
N GLU A 153 13.78 6.50 -32.55
CA GLU A 153 12.76 5.83 -33.37
C GLU A 153 11.39 5.86 -32.68
N GLN A 154 11.33 5.55 -31.39
CA GLN A 154 10.08 5.58 -30.65
C GLN A 154 9.50 7.00 -30.54
N ALA A 155 10.35 8.01 -30.35
CA ALA A 155 9.93 9.40 -30.33
C ALA A 155 9.31 9.82 -31.67
N GLU A 156 9.92 9.44 -32.79
CA GLU A 156 9.38 9.72 -34.14
C GLU A 156 8.02 9.05 -34.35
N ILE A 157 7.89 7.76 -34.00
CA ILE A 157 6.65 6.99 -34.17
C ILE A 157 5.52 7.54 -33.30
N GLU A 158 5.76 7.75 -32.01
CA GLU A 158 4.74 8.26 -31.09
C GLU A 158 4.36 9.71 -31.42
N THR A 159 5.33 10.53 -31.87
CA THR A 159 5.04 11.90 -32.33
C THR A 159 4.17 11.88 -33.58
N ALA A 160 4.50 11.06 -34.58
CA ALA A 160 3.70 10.94 -35.80
C ALA A 160 2.27 10.49 -35.49
N LYS A 161 2.12 9.49 -34.62
CA LYS A 161 0.81 8.99 -34.18
C LYS A 161 0.01 10.03 -33.41
N ALA A 162 0.63 10.75 -32.47
CA ALA A 162 -0.04 11.80 -31.70
C ALA A 162 -0.49 12.97 -32.59
N LEU A 163 0.29 13.31 -33.62
CA LEU A 163 -0.09 14.33 -34.60
C LEU A 163 -1.27 13.88 -35.47
N GLU A 164 -1.36 12.60 -35.83
CA GLU A 164 -2.50 12.05 -36.56
C GLU A 164 -3.78 12.04 -35.69
N GLU A 165 -3.67 11.59 -34.44
CA GLU A 165 -4.77 11.64 -33.47
C GLU A 165 -5.24 13.08 -33.23
N LEU A 166 -4.32 14.04 -33.18
CA LEU A 166 -4.65 15.46 -33.09
C LEU A 166 -5.42 15.96 -34.32
N ARG A 167 -5.04 15.54 -35.53
CA ARG A 167 -5.76 15.90 -36.76
C ARG A 167 -7.17 15.32 -36.75
N ASP A 168 -7.31 14.05 -36.39
CA ASP A 168 -8.62 13.38 -36.27
C ASP A 168 -9.51 14.07 -35.24
N PHE A 169 -8.94 14.47 -34.10
CA PHE A 169 -9.66 15.24 -33.09
C PHE A 169 -10.15 16.59 -33.64
N CYS A 170 -9.33 17.30 -34.42
CA CYS A 170 -9.71 18.55 -35.06
C CYS A 170 -10.82 18.40 -36.12
N TYR A 171 -10.99 17.20 -36.70
CA TYR A 171 -12.10 16.89 -37.61
C TYR A 171 -13.41 16.52 -36.89
N SER A 172 -13.33 16.20 -35.59
CA SER A 172 -14.50 15.79 -34.81
C SER A 172 -15.44 16.97 -34.53
N PRO A 173 -16.75 16.74 -34.44
CA PRO A 173 -17.73 17.78 -34.12
C PRO A 173 -17.62 18.30 -32.67
N ASP A 174 -16.84 17.62 -31.82
CA ASP A 174 -16.61 17.95 -30.41
C ASP A 174 -15.46 18.97 -30.24
N PHE A 175 -14.77 19.34 -31.32
CA PHE A 175 -13.67 20.30 -31.28
C PHE A 175 -14.13 21.75 -31.46
N ASP A 176 -13.81 22.60 -30.46
CA ASP A 176 -14.10 24.03 -30.48
C ASP A 176 -13.13 24.83 -31.40
N SER A 177 -13.29 24.68 -32.72
CA SER A 177 -12.43 25.31 -33.73
C SER A 177 -12.24 26.83 -33.55
N TRP A 178 -13.29 27.56 -33.20
CA TRP A 178 -13.21 29.02 -33.02
C TRP A 178 -12.41 29.44 -31.80
N LEU A 179 -12.48 28.65 -30.72
CA LEU A 179 -11.69 28.90 -29.51
C LEU A 179 -10.21 28.64 -29.79
N ALA A 180 -9.89 27.55 -30.49
CA ALA A 180 -8.52 27.25 -30.88
C ALA A 180 -7.92 28.35 -31.77
N ILE A 181 -8.64 28.76 -32.83
CA ILE A 181 -8.21 29.81 -33.76
C ILE A 181 -7.94 31.15 -33.03
N SER A 182 -8.75 31.50 -32.02
CA SER A 182 -8.57 32.75 -31.27
C SER A 182 -7.29 32.82 -30.44
N ARG A 183 -6.71 31.67 -30.08
CA ARG A 183 -5.53 31.55 -29.21
C ARG A 183 -4.23 31.33 -29.96
N LEU A 184 -4.31 30.95 -31.24
CA LEU A 184 -3.14 30.63 -32.06
C LEU A 184 -2.53 31.90 -32.65
N SER A 185 -1.20 31.99 -32.64
CA SER A 185 -0.48 33.10 -33.27
C SER A 185 -0.65 33.13 -34.80
N SER A 186 -0.80 31.97 -35.44
CA SER A 186 -0.93 31.85 -36.89
C SER A 186 -2.01 30.83 -37.30
N PRO A 187 -3.29 31.26 -37.38
CA PRO A 187 -4.40 30.37 -37.74
C PRO A 187 -4.24 29.69 -39.11
N LYS A 188 -3.58 30.37 -40.05
CA LYS A 188 -3.33 29.83 -41.41
C LYS A 188 -2.43 28.60 -41.38
N ARG A 189 -1.34 28.63 -40.59
CA ARG A 189 -0.41 27.50 -40.45
C ARG A 189 -1.09 26.30 -39.80
N PHE A 190 -1.98 26.56 -38.84
CA PHE A 190 -2.78 25.52 -38.20
C PHE A 190 -3.77 24.86 -39.17
N ALA A 191 -4.44 25.63 -40.02
CA ALA A 191 -5.34 25.08 -41.03
C ALA A 191 -4.59 24.19 -42.05
N GLU A 192 -3.42 24.63 -42.51
CA GLU A 192 -2.56 23.83 -43.40
C GLU A 192 -2.13 22.52 -42.72
N PHE A 193 -1.80 22.56 -41.42
CA PHE A 193 -1.43 21.37 -40.64
C PHE A 193 -2.58 20.35 -40.56
N ILE A 194 -3.82 20.79 -40.30
CA ILE A 194 -5.00 19.91 -40.27
C ILE A 194 -5.20 19.24 -41.63
N LEU A 195 -4.98 19.98 -42.71
CA LEU A 195 -5.08 19.48 -44.10
C LEU A 195 -3.95 18.52 -44.51
N GLY A 196 -3.00 18.26 -43.61
CA GLY A 196 -1.95 17.26 -43.81
C GLY A 196 -0.56 17.82 -44.08
N SER A 197 -0.36 19.15 -44.01
CA SER A 197 0.99 19.72 -44.08
C SER A 197 1.82 19.37 -42.84
N ASN A 198 3.14 19.47 -42.95
CA ASN A 198 4.03 19.17 -41.84
C ASN A 198 3.81 20.16 -40.66
N HIS A 199 3.93 19.66 -39.44
CA HIS A 199 3.78 20.46 -38.22
C HIS A 199 4.88 21.52 -38.07
N VAL A 200 6.06 21.27 -38.65
CA VAL A 200 7.21 22.20 -38.70
C VAL A 200 7.30 22.79 -40.10
N SER A 201 7.51 24.12 -40.19
CA SER A 201 7.76 24.80 -41.46
C SER A 201 9.12 24.41 -42.03
N SER A 202 9.29 24.43 -43.37
CA SER A 202 10.60 24.19 -43.99
C SER A 202 11.66 25.16 -43.50
N ASP A 203 11.27 26.42 -43.33
CA ASP A 203 12.17 27.49 -42.91
C ASP A 203 12.64 27.26 -41.46
N GLU A 204 11.72 26.89 -40.58
CA GLU A 204 12.00 26.56 -39.17
C GLU A 204 12.90 25.32 -39.05
N ALA A 205 12.68 24.30 -39.89
CA ALA A 205 13.55 23.13 -39.95
C ALA A 205 14.96 23.50 -40.44
N SER A 206 15.07 24.39 -41.43
CA SER A 206 16.37 24.84 -41.95
C SER A 206 17.13 25.72 -40.94
N GLU A 207 16.44 26.62 -40.23
CA GLU A 207 17.04 27.42 -39.16
C GLU A 207 17.54 26.53 -38.01
N HIS A 208 16.78 25.48 -37.67
CA HIS A 208 17.20 24.50 -36.67
C HIS A 208 18.43 23.70 -37.12
N GLU A 209 18.49 23.31 -38.39
CA GLU A 209 19.67 22.64 -38.96
C GLU A 209 20.89 23.57 -39.04
N GLU A 210 20.71 24.86 -39.33
CA GLU A 210 21.80 25.83 -39.29
C GLU A 210 22.32 26.03 -37.86
N GLN A 211 21.42 26.17 -36.89
CA GLN A 211 21.77 26.47 -35.50
C GLN A 211 22.28 25.25 -34.72
N TYR A 212 21.77 24.05 -35.01
CA TYR A 212 22.03 22.82 -34.26
C TYR A 212 22.52 21.65 -35.13
N GLY A 213 22.74 21.86 -36.42
CA GLY A 213 23.25 20.82 -37.32
C GLY A 213 24.71 20.48 -37.08
N LEU A 214 25.22 19.60 -37.93
CA LEU A 214 26.55 18.99 -37.81
C LEU A 214 27.68 20.03 -37.74
N GLY A 215 27.51 21.20 -38.37
CA GLY A 215 28.46 22.31 -38.31
C GLY A 215 28.52 23.02 -36.96
N SER A 216 27.41 23.05 -36.21
CA SER A 216 27.31 23.69 -34.88
C SER A 216 27.94 22.82 -33.80
N ILE A 217 27.64 21.52 -33.81
CA ILE A 217 28.22 20.53 -32.88
C ILE A 217 29.75 20.49 -32.99
N PHE A 218 30.29 20.52 -34.20
CA PHE A 218 31.74 20.55 -34.43
C PHE A 218 32.40 21.85 -33.94
N LEU A 219 31.73 23.00 -34.10
CA LEU A 219 32.22 24.28 -33.62
C LEU A 219 32.20 24.34 -32.08
N GLU A 220 31.15 23.81 -31.46
CA GLU A 220 31.01 23.71 -30.01
C GLU A 220 32.07 22.79 -29.41
N GLU A 221 32.32 21.62 -30.04
CA GLU A 221 33.40 20.71 -29.65
C GLU A 221 34.78 21.40 -29.71
N GLN A 222 35.08 22.13 -30.79
CA GLN A 222 36.33 22.89 -30.89
C GLN A 222 36.44 23.99 -29.83
N LEU A 223 35.36 24.71 -29.50
CA LEU A 223 35.36 25.72 -28.44
C LEU A 223 35.62 25.11 -27.06
N PHE A 224 35.08 23.92 -26.77
CA PHE A 224 35.34 23.21 -25.52
C PHE A 224 36.78 22.67 -25.44
N PHE A 225 37.37 22.23 -26.55
CA PHE A 225 38.79 21.83 -26.58
C PHE A 225 39.75 23.03 -26.48
N GLN A 226 39.44 24.16 -27.11
CA GLN A 226 40.29 25.36 -27.06
C GLN A 226 40.28 26.04 -25.68
N GLY A 227 39.25 25.82 -24.87
CA GLY A 227 39.17 26.26 -23.48
C GLY A 227 40.00 25.44 -22.47
N GLN A 228 40.61 24.32 -22.88
CA GLN A 228 41.40 23.46 -21.98
C GLN A 228 42.93 23.59 -22.10
N GLU A 229 43.48 24.34 -23.05
CA GLU A 229 44.95 24.51 -23.17
C GLU A 229 45.44 25.90 -22.75
N SER A 230 45.65 26.10 -21.43
CA SER A 230 46.84 26.79 -20.87
C SER A 230 46.83 26.88 -19.33
N PRO A 231 48.00 26.92 -18.68
CA PRO A 231 48.42 25.85 -17.78
C PRO A 231 48.64 26.32 -16.33
N ASN A 232 48.56 25.41 -15.35
CA ASN A 232 49.24 25.62 -14.07
C ASN A 232 49.70 24.31 -13.41
N SER A 233 50.97 24.00 -13.67
CA SER A 233 52.02 23.65 -12.71
C SER A 233 51.61 23.22 -11.30
N GLN A 234 51.92 21.97 -10.95
CA GLN A 234 52.37 21.51 -9.62
C GLN A 234 53.01 20.13 -9.79
N GLN A 235 54.32 20.10 -10.07
CA GLN A 235 55.40 19.91 -9.10
C GLN A 235 55.59 18.42 -8.73
N MET A 236 56.42 17.76 -9.53
CA MET A 236 57.11 16.52 -9.19
C MET A 236 58.42 16.91 -8.52
N GLU A 237 58.63 16.48 -7.27
CA GLU A 237 59.88 16.74 -6.55
C GLU A 237 60.40 15.45 -5.90
N SER A 238 61.55 14.99 -6.39
CA SER A 238 62.42 14.01 -5.72
C SER A 238 63.88 14.39 -5.96
N VAL A 239 64.43 15.17 -5.01
CA VAL A 239 65.73 15.07 -4.29
C VAL A 239 67.06 14.93 -5.08
N PRO A 240 68.17 15.56 -4.61
CA PRO A 240 69.14 16.28 -5.44
C PRO A 240 70.56 15.67 -5.48
N ALA A 241 71.44 16.23 -6.32
CA ALA A 241 72.89 16.18 -6.11
C ALA A 241 73.64 17.26 -6.91
N GLU A 242 74.41 18.08 -6.17
CA GLU A 242 75.73 18.67 -6.51
C GLU A 242 75.86 19.60 -7.73
N ASN A 243 76.79 20.54 -7.84
CA ASN A 243 77.67 21.38 -7.00
C ASN A 243 78.42 22.25 -8.04
N GLU A 244 78.98 23.38 -7.60
CA GLU A 244 79.97 24.21 -8.32
C GLU A 244 79.44 25.04 -9.51
N ARG A 245 79.96 26.20 -9.85
CA ARG A 245 80.85 27.23 -9.26
C ARG A 245 80.71 28.40 -10.24
N ALA A 246 80.92 29.63 -9.76
CA ALA A 246 80.96 30.86 -10.53
C ALA A 246 81.77 30.73 -11.85
N GLU A 247 81.34 31.43 -12.91
CA GLU A 247 82.07 32.60 -13.42
C GLU A 247 81.34 33.28 -14.57
N ASP A 248 81.76 34.53 -14.76
CA ASP A 248 81.12 35.65 -15.41
C ASP A 248 81.71 35.89 -16.82
N HIS A 249 81.01 36.67 -17.63
CA HIS A 249 81.49 37.44 -18.80
C HIS A 249 81.80 36.80 -20.19
N LEU A 250 80.96 37.22 -21.14
CA LEU A 250 81.25 37.90 -22.43
C LEU A 250 81.40 37.12 -23.77
N ASN A 251 80.63 37.62 -24.75
CA ASN A 251 80.90 37.77 -26.19
C ASN A 251 80.92 36.58 -27.16
N GLY A 252 80.15 36.72 -28.26
CA GLY A 252 80.72 36.61 -29.61
C GLY A 252 80.14 35.57 -30.58
N PHE A 253 79.34 36.04 -31.53
CA PHE A 253 79.61 35.99 -32.99
C PHE A 253 79.45 34.68 -33.82
N ASN A 254 78.93 34.90 -35.05
CA ASN A 254 78.81 34.08 -36.29
C ASN A 254 77.62 33.11 -36.44
N ARG A 255 76.78 33.15 -37.51
CA ARG A 255 76.95 33.32 -38.99
C ARG A 255 77.44 32.06 -39.72
N ALA A 256 76.54 31.46 -40.53
CA ALA A 256 76.72 30.88 -41.87
C ALA A 256 75.40 30.14 -42.23
N ASP A 257 74.67 30.54 -43.27
CA ASP A 257 74.74 30.10 -44.69
C ASP A 257 74.13 28.68 -44.87
N SER A 258 73.42 28.27 -45.92
CA SER A 258 73.08 28.81 -47.24
C SER A 258 71.91 27.98 -47.82
N GLU A 259 71.16 28.58 -48.74
CA GLU A 259 70.58 28.00 -49.97
C GLU A 259 69.94 26.60 -49.95
N ASN A 260 68.64 26.52 -50.30
CA ASN A 260 68.28 26.00 -51.63
C ASN A 260 66.87 26.45 -52.05
N ASN A 261 66.75 26.94 -53.27
CA ASN A 261 65.53 27.38 -53.94
C ASN A 261 65.50 26.68 -55.30
N GLY A 262 64.38 26.05 -55.67
CA GLY A 262 64.17 25.46 -57.00
C GLY A 262 62.96 24.52 -57.03
N LEU A 263 61.88 24.90 -57.73
CA LEU A 263 61.55 24.48 -59.11
C LEU A 263 60.99 23.03 -59.12
N LEU A 264 59.74 22.74 -59.51
CA LEU A 264 59.04 23.12 -60.74
C LEU A 264 57.52 22.92 -60.61
N HIS A 265 56.85 23.68 -61.47
CA HIS A 265 55.54 23.52 -62.10
C HIS A 265 55.10 22.08 -62.38
#